data_AF-A0A442JEJ2-F1
#
_entry.id   AF-A0A442JEJ2-F1
#
_cell.length_a   1.000
_cell.length_b   1.000
_cell.length_c   1.000
_cell.angle_alpha   90.00
_cell.angle_beta   90.00
_cell.angle_gamma   90.00
#
_symmetry.space_group_name_H-M   'P 1'
#
loop_
_entity.id
_entity.type
_entity.pdbx_description
1 polymer ?
#
loop_
_entity_poly.entity_id
_entity_poly.type
_entity_poly.pdbx_seq_one_letter_code
_entity_poly.pdbx_strand_id
1 'polypeptide(L)'
;MARRPKRTDNGGPPLDDYEGPPWGKGDAYIFLAWQAAHAKAWKAPSRDVMLMRLDKAERLGLTYEEYTLELLERGRHLQEEDAERIAEIRRARRRRRVNLSD
;
A
#
# COMPACT_ATOMS: atom_id res chain seq x y z
N MET A 1 28.02 25.70 19.73
CA MET A 1 27.24 26.90 20.13
C MET A 1 25.83 26.74 19.59
N ALA A 2 24.81 26.78 20.44
CA ALA A 2 23.42 26.70 19.99
C ALA A 2 23.11 27.88 19.06
N ARG A 3 22.56 27.61 17.88
CA ARG A 3 22.12 28.64 16.92
C ARG A 3 21.12 29.55 17.63
N ARG A 4 21.32 30.87 17.58
CA ARG A 4 20.35 31.84 18.09
C ARG A 4 19.02 31.62 17.35
N PRO A 5 17.90 31.37 18.05
CA PRO A 5 16.62 31.13 17.39
C PRO A 5 16.24 32.34 16.54
N LYS A 6 15.70 32.10 15.35
CA LYS A 6 15.20 33.19 14.51
C LYS A 6 13.98 33.80 15.19
N ARG A 7 13.67 35.06 14.88
CA ARG A 7 12.54 35.81 15.47
C ARG A 7 11.17 35.12 15.34
N THR A 8 11.05 34.12 14.47
CA THR A 8 9.85 33.31 14.23
C THR A 8 9.84 31.95 14.92
N ASP A 9 10.90 31.61 15.67
CA ASP A 9 11.03 30.32 16.34
C ASP A 9 10.58 30.45 17.80
N ASN A 10 9.80 29.48 18.28
CA ASN A 10 9.27 29.42 19.65
C ASN A 10 10.30 28.92 20.69
N GLY A 11 11.55 28.70 20.30
CA GLY A 11 12.61 28.25 21.22
C GLY A 11 12.34 26.89 21.88
N GLY A 12 11.46 26.08 21.28
CA GLY A 12 11.15 24.74 21.77
C GLY A 12 12.37 23.83 21.77
N PRO A 13 12.36 22.75 22.57
CA PRO A 13 13.45 21.79 22.60
C PRO A 13 13.74 21.29 21.18
N PRO A 14 15.02 21.12 20.82
CA PRO A 14 15.40 20.46 19.57
C PRO A 14 14.66 19.12 19.41
N LEU A 15 14.11 18.88 18.23
CA LEU A 15 13.44 17.63 17.88
C LEU A 15 14.50 16.65 17.34
N ASP A 16 15.39 16.19 18.22
CA ASP A 16 16.54 15.37 17.86
C ASP A 16 16.12 13.98 17.34
N ASP A 17 14.90 13.55 17.65
CA ASP A 17 14.25 12.30 17.27
C ASP A 17 13.24 12.46 16.13
N TYR A 18 13.07 13.68 15.60
CA TYR A 18 12.16 13.89 14.48
C TYR A 18 12.82 13.52 13.16
N GLU A 19 12.46 12.36 12.64
CA GLU A 19 12.91 11.84 11.34
C GLU A 19 12.42 12.66 10.14
N GLY A 20 11.61 13.69 10.38
CA GLY A 20 10.95 14.49 9.37
C GLY A 20 9.49 14.08 9.17
N PRO A 21 8.77 14.81 8.32
CA PRO A 21 7.38 14.48 8.06
C PRO A 21 7.26 13.18 7.26
N PRO A 22 6.15 12.44 7.41
CA PRO A 22 5.94 11.18 6.70
C PRO A 22 5.86 11.33 5.16
N TRP A 23 5.58 12.54 4.66
CA TRP A 23 5.61 12.87 3.22
C TRP A 23 7.01 13.21 2.68
N GLY A 24 8.04 13.22 3.53
CA GLY A 24 9.43 13.47 3.16
C GLY A 24 9.63 14.79 2.41
N LYS A 25 10.34 14.74 1.27
CA LYS A 25 10.57 15.91 0.38
C LYS A 25 9.40 16.22 -0.56
N GLY A 26 8.33 15.44 -0.51
CA GLY A 26 7.15 15.59 -1.36
C GLY A 26 6.15 16.62 -0.84
N ASP A 27 5.05 16.75 -1.57
CA ASP A 27 3.93 17.61 -1.18
C ASP A 27 3.03 16.92 -0.14
N ALA A 28 2.76 17.63 0.97
CA ALA A 28 1.98 17.11 2.09
C ALA A 28 0.53 16.80 1.69
N TYR A 29 -0.08 17.63 0.84
CA TYR A 29 -1.44 17.43 0.38
C TYR A 29 -1.53 16.17 -0.50
N ILE A 30 -0.59 15.97 -1.42
CA ILE A 30 -0.55 14.75 -2.26
C ILE A 30 -0.45 13.49 -1.39
N PHE A 31 0.42 13.49 -0.38
CA PHE A 31 0.56 12.36 0.54
C PHE A 31 -0.74 12.05 1.29
N LEU A 32 -1.36 13.06 1.91
CA LEU A 32 -2.59 12.89 2.68
C LEU A 32 -3.78 12.48 1.79
N ALA A 33 -3.88 13.05 0.58
CA ALA A 33 -4.90 12.69 -0.39
C ALA A 33 -4.75 11.22 -0.85
N TRP A 34 -3.52 10.78 -1.13
CA TRP A 34 -3.22 9.39 -1.44
C TRP A 34 -3.58 8.46 -0.26
N GLN A 35 -3.19 8.81 0.97
CA GLN A 35 -3.47 8.01 2.16
C GLN A 35 -4.99 7.83 2.37
N ALA A 36 -5.76 8.91 2.19
CA ALA A 36 -7.23 8.88 2.30
C ALA A 36 -7.87 8.03 1.18
N ALA A 37 -7.38 8.16 -0.06
CA ALA A 37 -7.86 7.36 -1.19
C ALA A 37 -7.55 5.87 -0.99
N HIS A 38 -6.34 5.56 -0.52
CA HIS A 38 -5.92 4.20 -0.20
C HIS A 38 -6.81 3.60 0.90
N ALA A 39 -7.01 4.31 2.02
CA ALA A 39 -7.89 3.85 3.10
C ALA A 39 -9.34 3.64 2.63
N LYS A 40 -9.84 4.50 1.74
CA LYS A 40 -11.19 4.36 1.18
C LYS A 40 -11.29 3.13 0.26
N ALA A 41 -10.31 2.88 -0.58
CA ALA A 41 -10.29 1.73 -1.49
C ALA A 41 -10.18 0.40 -0.72
N TRP A 42 -9.41 0.38 0.37
CA TRP A 42 -9.20 -0.78 1.23
C TRP A 42 -10.19 -0.88 2.39
N LYS A 43 -11.19 0.00 2.45
CA LYS A 43 -12.26 -0.11 3.44
C LYS A 43 -12.92 -1.49 3.28
N ALA A 44 -12.96 -2.24 4.37
CA ALA A 44 -13.43 -3.63 4.36
C ALA A 44 -14.83 -3.72 3.73
N PRO A 45 -15.03 -4.55 2.69
CA PRO A 45 -16.36 -4.82 2.17
C PRO A 45 -17.13 -5.70 3.17
N SER A 46 -18.39 -6.06 2.85
CA SER A 46 -19.13 -7.00 3.70
C SER A 46 -18.39 -8.32 3.85
N ARG A 47 -18.61 -9.01 4.97
CA ARG A 47 -17.99 -10.31 5.27
C ARG A 47 -18.16 -11.31 4.12
N ASP A 48 -19.36 -11.37 3.54
CA ASP A 48 -19.66 -12.32 2.47
C ASP A 48 -18.88 -12.00 1.20
N VAL A 49 -18.68 -10.71 0.88
CA VAL A 49 -17.82 -10.29 -0.23
C VAL A 49 -16.36 -10.64 0.04
N MET A 50 -15.87 -10.49 1.28
CA MET A 50 -14.51 -10.91 1.65
C MET A 50 -14.33 -12.43 1.46
N LEU A 51 -15.28 -13.24 1.94
CA LEU A 51 -15.23 -14.70 1.79
C LEU A 51 -15.30 -15.13 0.33
N MET A 52 -16.16 -14.51 -0.48
CA MET A 52 -16.21 -14.76 -1.92
C MET A 52 -14.88 -14.44 -2.61
N ARG A 53 -14.25 -13.31 -2.27
CA ARG A 53 -12.94 -12.94 -2.83
C ARG A 53 -11.85 -13.91 -2.39
N LEU A 54 -11.90 -14.37 -1.14
CA LEU A 54 -10.94 -15.35 -0.60
C LEU A 54 -11.06 -16.70 -1.33
N ASP A 55 -12.27 -17.26 -1.45
CA ASP A 55 -12.51 -18.52 -2.18
C ASP A 55 -12.04 -18.43 -3.63
N LYS A 56 -12.31 -17.30 -4.32
CA LYS A 56 -11.77 -17.08 -5.67
C LYS A 56 -10.25 -17.01 -5.71
N ALA A 57 -9.63 -16.29 -4.77
CA ALA A 57 -8.18 -16.21 -4.69
C ALA A 57 -7.55 -17.60 -4.48
N GLU A 58 -8.11 -18.41 -3.59
CA GLU A 58 -7.65 -19.77 -3.29
C GLU A 58 -7.72 -20.68 -4.51
N ARG A 59 -8.85 -20.69 -5.23
CA ARG A 59 -8.99 -21.46 -6.49
C ARG A 59 -7.94 -21.10 -7.53
N LEU A 60 -7.62 -19.81 -7.64
CA LEU A 60 -6.61 -19.30 -8.57
C LEU A 60 -5.17 -19.39 -8.01
N GLY A 61 -4.97 -19.92 -6.80
CA GLY A 61 -3.66 -19.98 -6.12
C GLY A 61 -3.01 -18.60 -5.94
N LEU A 62 -3.83 -17.58 -5.68
CA LEU A 62 -3.45 -16.21 -5.37
C LEU A 62 -3.70 -15.91 -3.88
N THR A 63 -3.05 -14.88 -3.36
CA THR A 63 -3.44 -14.34 -2.05
C THR A 63 -4.71 -13.47 -2.20
N TYR A 64 -5.42 -13.28 -1.09
CA TYR A 64 -6.56 -12.34 -1.05
C TYR A 64 -6.17 -10.94 -1.57
N GLU A 65 -4.99 -10.46 -1.17
CA GLU A 65 -4.47 -9.16 -1.57
C GLU A 65 -4.21 -9.10 -3.08
N GLU A 66 -3.55 -10.10 -3.64
CA GLU A 66 -3.28 -10.19 -5.09
C GLU A 66 -4.57 -10.20 -5.92
N TYR A 67 -5.56 -11.00 -5.53
CA TYR A 67 -6.85 -11.03 -6.21
C TYR A 67 -7.61 -9.70 -6.04
N THR A 68 -7.56 -9.10 -4.85
CA THR A 68 -8.23 -7.82 -4.56
C THR A 68 -7.60 -6.66 -5.33
N LEU A 69 -6.29 -6.66 -5.56
CA LEU A 69 -5.61 -5.65 -6.38
C LEU A 69 -6.08 -5.66 -7.83
N GLU A 70 -6.37 -6.83 -8.41
CA GLU A 70 -6.92 -6.91 -9.77
C GLU A 70 -8.32 -6.28 -9.85
N LEU A 71 -9.10 -6.37 -8.78
CA LEU A 71 -10.39 -5.67 -8.68
C LEU A 71 -10.23 -4.16 -8.50
N LEU A 72 -9.38 -3.73 -7.56
CA LEU A 72 -9.28 -2.32 -7.19
C LEU A 72 -8.53 -1.48 -8.23
N GLU A 73 -7.48 -2.01 -8.85
CA GLU A 73 -6.66 -1.26 -9.82
C GLU A 73 -7.15 -1.41 -11.25
N ARG A 74 -7.59 -2.62 -11.63
CA ARG A 74 -7.91 -2.98 -13.02
C ARG A 74 -9.41 -3.16 -13.27
N GLY A 75 -10.22 -3.20 -12.20
CA GLY A 75 -11.66 -3.45 -12.31
C GLY A 75 -11.99 -4.87 -12.79
N ARG A 76 -11.06 -5.83 -12.66
CA ARG A 76 -11.16 -7.14 -13.30
C ARG A 76 -11.37 -8.27 -12.30
N HIS A 77 -12.40 -9.08 -12.54
CA HIS A 77 -12.62 -10.34 -11.84
C HIS A 77 -11.88 -11.46 -12.55
N LEU A 78 -10.72 -11.87 -12.03
CA LEU A 78 -9.95 -12.97 -12.61
C LEU A 78 -10.76 -14.28 -12.63
N GLN A 79 -10.67 -14.99 -13.76
CA GLN A 79 -11.18 -16.35 -13.93
C GLN A 79 -10.03 -17.34 -14.19
N GLU A 80 -10.32 -18.63 -14.27
CA GLU A 80 -9.30 -19.66 -14.54
C GLU A 80 -8.65 -19.49 -15.93
N GLU A 81 -9.40 -18.93 -16.89
CA GLU A 81 -8.94 -18.64 -18.24
C GLU A 81 -7.87 -17.54 -18.28
N ASP A 82 -7.75 -16.73 -17.22
CA ASP A 82 -6.73 -15.68 -17.08
C ASP A 82 -5.35 -16.22 -16.69
N ALA A 83 -5.01 -17.42 -17.17
CA ALA A 83 -3.83 -18.19 -16.77
C ALA A 83 -2.51 -17.40 -16.92
N GLU A 84 -2.37 -16.62 -18.00
CA GLU A 84 -1.18 -15.79 -18.23
C GLU A 84 -1.01 -14.71 -17.16
N ARG A 85 -2.10 -14.00 -16.82
CA ARG A 85 -2.09 -12.95 -15.79
C ARG A 85 -1.83 -13.53 -14.41
N ILE A 86 -2.46 -14.66 -14.09
CA ILE A 86 -2.23 -15.39 -12.84
C ILE A 86 -0.76 -15.82 -12.72
N ALA A 87 -0.17 -16.33 -13.82
CA ALA A 87 1.24 -16.70 -13.84
C ALA A 87 2.17 -15.48 -13.63
N GLU A 88 1.83 -14.34 -14.21
CA GLU A 88 2.57 -13.08 -14.01
C GLU A 88 2.56 -12.65 -12.54
N ILE A 89 1.38 -12.65 -11.89
CA ILE A 89 1.23 -12.31 -10.47
C ILE A 89 2.09 -13.23 -9.60
N ARG A 90 2.03 -14.54 -9.83
CA ARG A 90 2.84 -15.54 -9.10
C ARG A 90 4.34 -15.31 -9.30
N ARG A 91 4.78 -14.96 -10.52
CA ARG A 91 6.19 -14.62 -10.80
C ARG A 91 6.62 -13.35 -10.06
N ALA A 92 5.78 -12.32 -10.03
CA ALA A 92 6.05 -11.08 -9.31
C ALA A 92 6.20 -11.34 -7.80
N ARG A 93 5.32 -12.16 -7.19
CA ARG A 93 5.45 -12.60 -5.80
C ARG A 93 6.79 -13.31 -5.55
N ARG A 94 7.18 -14.24 -6.42
CA ARG A 94 8.46 -14.94 -6.29
C ARG A 94 9.65 -13.96 -6.32
N ARG A 95 9.65 -12.99 -7.24
CA ARG A 95 10.71 -11.96 -7.32
C ARG A 95 10.80 -11.14 -6.03
N ARG A 96 9.66 -10.66 -5.50
CA ARG A 96 9.65 -9.91 -4.22
C ARG A 96 10.22 -10.74 -3.08
N ARG A 97 9.91 -12.04 -3.02
CA ARG A 97 10.43 -12.93 -1.99
C ARG A 97 11.95 -13.08 -2.07
N VAL A 98 12.52 -13.19 -3.28
CA VAL A 98 13.98 -13.26 -3.48
C VAL A 98 14.64 -11.96 -3.02
N ASN A 99 14.08 -10.81 -3.41
CA ASN A 99 14.63 -9.51 -3.01
C ASN A 99 14.56 -9.22 -1.50
N LEU A 100 13.71 -9.93 -0.74
CA LEU A 100 13.65 -9.81 0.72
C LEU A 100 14.65 -10.72 1.45
N SER A 101 15.24 -11.69 0.74
CA SER A 101 16.22 -12.63 1.29
C SER A 101 17.67 -12.25 0.98
N ASP A 102 17.87 -11.20 0.17
CA ASP A 102 19.17 -10.56 -0.12
C ASP A 102 19.35 -9.30 0.75
#